data_AF-A0A1Q9RVN0-F1
#
_entry.id   AF-A0A1Q9RVN0-F1
#
_cell.length_a   1.000
_cell.length_b   1.000
_cell.length_c   1.000
_cell.angle_alpha   90.00
_cell.angle_beta   90.00
_cell.angle_gamma   90.00
#
_symmetry.space_group_name_H-M   'P 1'
#
loop_
_entity.id
_entity.type
_entity.pdbx_description
1 polymer ?
#
loop_
_entity_poly.entity_id
_entity_poly.type
_entity_poly.pdbx_seq_one_letter_code
_entity_poly.pdbx_strand_id
1 'polypeptide(L)'
;MPGQFPSGALRIDPSAIPAVRAAFDDSIIELRPHLRRLRQEAYIPEPWLGDPVSAEAATAYNASVMDAADGPYAAMVALEAELLRIRDSLQVMEDHYRLTEGENAALWGRL
;
A
#
# COMPACT_ATOMS: atom_id res chain seq x y z
N MET A 1 -19.43 4.68 -2.37
CA MET A 1 -19.31 4.03 -1.05
C MET A 1 -17.93 3.41 -0.98
N PRO A 2 -17.01 3.93 -0.15
CA PRO A 2 -15.77 3.22 0.10
C PRO A 2 -16.12 1.93 0.84
N GLY A 3 -15.66 0.78 0.31
CA GLY A 3 -15.88 -0.53 0.91
C GLY A 3 -15.23 -0.60 2.28
N GLN A 4 -16.03 -0.51 3.33
CA GLN A 4 -15.57 -0.74 4.70
C GLN A 4 -15.38 -2.25 4.87
N PHE A 5 -14.21 -2.75 4.53
CA PHE A 5 -13.86 -4.14 4.79
C PHE A 5 -13.67 -4.32 6.30
N PRO A 6 -14.31 -5.33 6.92
CA PRO A 6 -14.06 -5.62 8.33
C PRO A 6 -12.58 -5.97 8.51
N SER A 7 -11.96 -5.48 9.59
CA SER A 7 -10.59 -5.85 9.95
C SER A 7 -10.54 -7.35 10.25
N GLY A 8 -10.13 -8.14 9.26
CA GLY A 8 -9.81 -9.55 9.44
C GLY A 8 -8.52 -9.67 10.24
N ALA A 9 -8.58 -10.27 11.43
CA ALA A 9 -7.39 -10.59 12.19
C ALA A 9 -6.62 -11.71 11.47
N LEU A 10 -5.53 -11.36 10.80
CA LEU A 10 -4.63 -12.34 10.19
C LEU A 10 -3.76 -12.97 11.29
N ARG A 11 -3.96 -14.26 11.55
CA ARG A 11 -3.08 -15.02 12.43
C ARG A 11 -1.88 -15.51 11.63
N ILE A 12 -0.69 -15.11 12.05
CA ILE A 12 0.58 -15.45 11.39
C ILE A 12 1.44 -16.20 12.40
N ASP A 13 2.05 -17.31 11.97
CA ASP A 13 3.08 -17.99 12.75
C ASP A 13 4.31 -17.08 12.87
N PRO A 14 4.92 -16.90 14.06
CA PRO A 14 6.09 -16.04 14.24
C PRO A 14 7.24 -16.34 13.25
N SER A 15 7.46 -17.61 12.91
CA SER A 15 8.48 -18.04 11.96
C SER A 15 8.19 -17.60 10.52
N ALA A 16 6.92 -17.35 10.19
CA ALA A 16 6.49 -16.89 8.87
C ALA A 16 6.53 -15.36 8.72
N ILE A 17 6.64 -14.60 9.82
CA ILE A 17 6.65 -13.12 9.79
C ILE A 17 7.70 -12.57 8.80
N PRO A 18 8.97 -13.05 8.77
CA PRO A 18 9.96 -12.53 7.82
C PRO A 18 9.55 -12.76 6.35
N ALA A 19 8.98 -13.92 6.03
CA ALA A 19 8.54 -14.26 4.68
C ALA A 19 7.34 -13.40 4.26
N VAL A 20 6.37 -13.20 5.16
CA VAL A 20 5.23 -12.32 4.89
C VAL A 20 5.71 -10.88 4.69
N ARG A 21 6.61 -10.38 5.55
CA ARG A 21 7.18 -9.04 5.42
C ARG A 21 7.88 -8.83 4.07
N ALA A 22 8.67 -9.81 3.62
CA ALA A 22 9.32 -9.78 2.32
C ALA A 22 8.30 -9.67 1.17
N ALA A 23 7.20 -10.42 1.22
CA ALA A 23 6.15 -10.33 0.20
C ALA A 23 5.47 -8.95 0.14
N PHE A 24 5.29 -8.28 1.29
CA PHE A 24 4.82 -6.89 1.32
C PHE A 24 5.88 -5.93 0.75
N ASP A 25 7.15 -6.10 1.10
CA ASP A 25 8.24 -5.28 0.54
C ASP A 25 8.30 -5.41 -0.99
N ASP A 26 8.20 -6.62 -1.53
CA ASP A 26 8.16 -6.88 -2.97
C ASP A 26 6.96 -6.19 -3.64
N SER A 27 5.77 -6.33 -3.05
CA SER A 27 4.54 -5.69 -3.55
C SER A 27 4.65 -4.16 -3.56
N ILE A 28 5.27 -3.57 -2.53
CA ILE A 28 5.50 -2.12 -2.44
C ILE A 28 6.52 -1.67 -3.49
N ILE A 29 7.59 -2.43 -3.69
CA ILE A 29 8.62 -2.17 -4.71
C ILE A 29 8.02 -2.19 -6.11
N GLU A 30 7.11 -3.13 -6.38
CA GLU A 30 6.38 -3.23 -7.66
C GLU A 30 5.39 -2.07 -7.84
N LEU A 31 4.57 -1.77 -6.84
CA LEU A 31 3.48 -0.78 -6.97
C LEU A 31 3.99 0.66 -7.11
N ARG A 32 5.05 1.03 -6.38
CA ARG A 32 5.56 2.41 -6.31
C ARG A 32 5.93 3.04 -7.65
N PRO A 33 6.69 2.37 -8.54
CA PRO A 33 6.94 2.87 -9.89
C PRO A 33 5.65 3.16 -10.66
N HIS A 34 4.65 2.28 -10.58
CA HIS A 34 3.37 2.46 -11.30
C HIS A 34 2.60 3.68 -10.79
N LEU A 35 2.53 3.87 -9.47
CA LEU A 35 1.88 5.06 -8.89
C LEU A 35 2.58 6.36 -9.28
N ARG A 36 3.93 6.38 -9.24
CA ARG A 36 4.70 7.54 -9.70
C ARG A 36 4.44 7.85 -11.17
N ARG A 37 4.41 6.82 -12.02
CA ARG A 37 4.12 6.96 -13.44
C ARG A 37 2.70 7.48 -13.68
N LEU A 38 1.71 6.92 -13.01
CA LEU A 38 0.31 7.38 -13.09
C LEU A 38 0.21 8.86 -12.73
N ARG A 39 0.84 9.28 -11.63
CA ARG A 39 0.85 10.70 -11.23
C ARG A 39 1.39 11.63 -12.33
N GLN A 40 2.39 11.17 -13.07
CA GLN A 40 3.09 11.97 -14.07
C GLN A 40 2.42 11.94 -15.44
N GLU A 41 1.87 10.79 -15.83
CA GLU A 41 1.47 10.51 -17.22
C GLU A 41 -0.04 10.30 -17.39
N ALA A 42 -0.79 10.03 -16.32
CA ALA A 42 -2.19 9.62 -16.47
C ALA A 42 -3.18 10.79 -16.58
N TYR A 43 -2.74 12.04 -16.37
CA TYR A 43 -3.55 13.21 -16.70
C TYR A 43 -3.74 13.31 -18.22
N ILE A 44 -4.94 13.64 -18.67
CA ILE A 44 -5.21 13.99 -20.07
C ILE A 44 -4.96 15.51 -20.21
N PRO A 45 -3.83 15.96 -20.78
CA PRO A 45 -3.48 17.37 -20.80
C PRO A 45 -4.28 18.15 -21.84
N GLU A 46 -4.67 17.50 -22.93
CA GLU A 46 -5.34 18.12 -24.06
C GLU A 46 -6.46 17.22 -24.62
N PRO A 47 -7.52 17.82 -25.17
CA PRO A 47 -8.52 17.07 -25.89
C PRO A 47 -7.93 16.41 -27.16
N TRP A 48 -7.90 15.10 -27.18
CA TRP A 48 -7.58 14.21 -28.30
C TRP A 48 -8.07 14.63 -29.70
N LEU A 49 -9.27 15.20 -29.82
CA LEU A 49 -9.86 15.57 -31.12
C LEU A 49 -10.04 17.09 -31.29
N GLY A 50 -9.64 17.89 -30.29
CA GLY A 50 -9.85 19.34 -30.31
C GLY A 50 -11.32 19.78 -30.33
N ASP A 51 -12.25 18.84 -30.15
CA ASP A 51 -13.70 19.09 -30.14
C ASP A 51 -14.26 19.23 -28.71
N PRO A 52 -15.46 19.82 -28.55
CA PRO A 52 -16.06 20.03 -27.23
C PRO A 52 -16.31 18.75 -26.42
N VAL A 53 -16.69 17.64 -27.07
CA VAL A 53 -16.97 16.36 -26.40
C VAL A 53 -15.68 15.78 -25.82
N SER A 54 -14.61 15.85 -26.62
CA SER A 54 -13.29 15.39 -26.27
C SER A 54 -12.69 16.21 -25.10
N ALA A 55 -13.04 17.50 -25.01
CA ALA A 55 -12.66 18.39 -23.91
C ALA A 55 -13.46 18.12 -22.63
N GLU A 56 -14.77 17.88 -22.75
CA GLU A 56 -15.61 17.48 -21.62
C GLU A 56 -15.14 16.15 -21.03
N ALA A 57 -14.82 15.17 -21.88
CA ALA A 57 -14.29 13.88 -21.47
C ALA A 57 -12.95 14.00 -20.73
N ALA A 58 -12.01 14.80 -21.23
CA ALA A 58 -10.73 15.05 -20.56
C ALA A 58 -10.92 15.68 -19.18
N THR A 59 -11.82 16.67 -19.08
CA THR A 59 -12.16 17.35 -17.82
C THR A 59 -12.78 16.38 -16.81
N ALA A 60 -13.79 15.61 -17.26
CA ALA A 60 -14.48 14.65 -16.41
C ALA A 60 -13.56 13.52 -15.92
N TYR A 61 -12.69 13.02 -16.80
CA TYR A 61 -11.70 12.01 -16.45
C TYR A 61 -10.71 12.55 -15.42
N ASN A 62 -10.07 13.70 -15.66
CA ASN A 62 -9.07 14.25 -14.73
C ASN A 62 -9.71 14.50 -13.35
N ALA A 63 -10.91 15.09 -13.33
CA ALA A 63 -11.62 15.38 -12.09
C ALA A 63 -12.01 14.11 -11.31
N SER A 64 -12.50 13.07 -11.98
CA SER A 64 -13.03 11.86 -11.31
C SER A 64 -11.97 10.78 -11.04
N VAL A 65 -10.96 10.66 -11.91
CA VAL A 65 -9.96 9.60 -11.85
C VAL A 65 -8.72 10.04 -11.10
N MET A 66 -8.21 11.23 -11.44
CA MET A 66 -6.92 11.73 -10.93
C MET A 66 -7.06 12.62 -9.70
N ASP A 67 -8.03 13.54 -9.70
CA ASP A 67 -8.13 14.59 -8.69
C ASP A 67 -9.12 14.28 -7.55
N ALA A 68 -10.10 13.41 -7.78
CA ALA A 68 -11.09 13.07 -6.77
C ALA A 68 -10.44 12.39 -5.54
N ALA A 69 -10.76 12.91 -4.35
CA ALA A 69 -10.20 12.41 -3.09
C ALA A 69 -10.58 10.96 -2.77
N ASP A 70 -11.75 10.51 -3.23
CA ASP A 70 -12.21 9.11 -3.18
C ASP A 70 -12.15 8.43 -4.56
N GLY A 71 -11.42 9.02 -5.49
CA GLY A 71 -11.24 8.53 -6.84
C GLY A 71 -10.27 7.34 -6.94
N PRO A 72 -10.23 6.67 -8.10
CA PRO A 72 -9.35 5.54 -8.37
C PRO A 72 -7.87 5.78 -8.03
N TYR A 73 -7.28 6.91 -8.45
CA TYR A 73 -5.88 7.19 -8.16
C TYR A 73 -5.64 7.34 -6.65
N ALA A 74 -6.50 8.08 -5.95
CA ALA A 74 -6.44 8.23 -4.50
C ALA A 74 -6.59 6.90 -3.76
N ALA A 75 -7.46 6.00 -4.22
CA ALA A 75 -7.62 4.66 -3.67
C ALA A 75 -6.34 3.80 -3.79
N MET A 76 -5.63 3.91 -4.91
CA MET A 76 -4.36 3.19 -5.12
C MET A 76 -3.22 3.74 -4.24
N VAL A 77 -3.19 5.07 -4.03
CA VAL A 77 -2.26 5.69 -3.07
C VAL A 77 -2.58 5.25 -1.63
N ALA A 78 -3.86 5.18 -1.27
CA ALA A 78 -4.29 4.68 0.04
C ALA A 78 -3.92 3.20 0.24
N LEU A 79 -4.03 2.38 -0.81
CA LEU A 79 -3.57 1.00 -0.76
C LEU A 79 -2.06 0.90 -0.52
N GLU A 80 -1.22 1.69 -1.19
CA GLU A 80 0.22 1.72 -0.92
C GLU A 80 0.51 2.06 0.55
N ALA A 81 -0.17 3.08 1.08
CA ALA A 81 -0.02 3.49 2.47
C ALA A 81 -0.42 2.36 3.44
N GLU A 82 -1.47 1.62 3.14
CA GLU A 82 -1.92 0.49 3.95
C GLU A 82 -0.93 -0.69 3.89
N LEU A 83 -0.37 -1.00 2.71
CA LEU A 83 0.68 -2.01 2.58
C LEU A 83 1.92 -1.66 3.43
N LEU A 84 2.34 -0.39 3.39
CA LEU A 84 3.44 0.11 4.22
C LEU A 84 3.12 -0.03 5.72
N ARG A 85 1.91 0.36 6.13
CA ARG A 85 1.47 0.25 7.52
C ARG A 85 1.48 -1.19 8.03
N ILE A 86 1.02 -2.13 7.21
CA ILE A 86 1.02 -3.56 7.56
C ILE A 86 2.46 -4.07 7.67
N ARG A 87 3.31 -3.75 6.69
CA ARG A 87 4.73 -4.12 6.69
C ARG A 87 5.46 -3.61 7.94
N ASP A 88 5.24 -2.37 8.33
CA ASP A 88 5.84 -1.78 9.52
C ASP A 88 5.32 -2.43 10.81
N SER A 89 4.04 -2.79 10.84
CA SER A 89 3.46 -3.55 11.96
C SER A 89 4.10 -4.93 12.10
N LEU A 90 4.36 -5.63 10.98
CA LEU A 90 5.06 -6.91 10.97
C LEU A 90 6.50 -6.80 11.46
N GLN A 91 7.21 -5.72 11.11
CA GLN A 91 8.56 -5.45 11.59
C GLN A 91 8.57 -5.30 13.12
N VAL A 92 7.66 -4.49 13.68
CA VAL A 92 7.54 -4.32 15.14
C VAL A 92 7.25 -5.65 15.85
N MET A 93 6.39 -6.48 15.25
CA MET A 93 6.10 -7.82 15.79
C MET A 93 7.34 -8.72 15.77
N GLU A 94 8.09 -8.76 14.67
CA GLU A 94 9.34 -9.53 14.52
C GLU A 94 10.37 -9.14 15.58
N ASP A 95 10.54 -7.84 15.81
CA ASP A 95 11.50 -7.29 16.78
C ASP A 95 11.13 -7.66 18.22
N HIS A 96 9.84 -7.61 18.57
CA HIS A 96 9.36 -8.06 19.88
C HIS A 96 9.58 -9.56 20.12
N TYR A 97 9.39 -10.40 19.10
CA TYR A 97 9.66 -11.84 19.22
C TYR A 97 11.14 -12.11 19.46
N ARG A 98 12.02 -11.48 18.67
CA ARG A 98 13.47 -11.64 18.83
C ARG A 98 13.98 -11.19 20.20
N LEU A 99 13.47 -10.07 20.72
CA LEU A 99 13.83 -9.58 22.04
C LEU A 99 13.43 -10.57 23.13
N THR A 100 12.17 -11.03 23.11
CA THR A 100 11.63 -11.95 24.13
C THR A 100 12.36 -13.30 24.11
N GLU A 101 12.66 -13.83 22.93
CA GLU A 101 13.38 -15.10 22.79
C GLU A 101 14.86 -14.97 23.20
N GLY A 102 15.49 -13.83 22.88
CA GLY A 102 16.84 -13.50 23.33
C GLY A 102 16.96 -13.33 24.85
N GLU A 103 15.99 -12.66 25.48
CA GLU A 103 15.92 -12.51 26.94
C GLU A 103 15.70 -13.84 27.65
N ASN A 104 14.82 -14.69 27.12
CA ASN A 104 14.61 -16.03 27.64
C ASN A 104 15.87 -16.89 27.48
N ALA A 105 16.48 -16.95 26.29
CA ALA A 105 17.72 -17.71 26.09
C ALA A 105 18.84 -17.26 27.06
N ALA A 106 18.94 -15.96 27.35
CA ALA A 106 19.89 -15.40 28.31
C ALA A 106 19.58 -15.75 29.77
N LEU A 107 18.30 -15.87 30.14
CA LEU A 107 17.85 -16.30 31.47
C LEU A 107 18.08 -17.79 31.71
N TRP A 108 17.80 -18.62 30.71
CA TRP A 108 17.96 -20.08 30.80
C TRP A 108 19.42 -20.55 30.64
N GLY A 109 20.27 -19.79 29.95
CA GLY A 109 21.71 -20.06 29.87
C GLY A 109 22.53 -19.68 31.11
N ARG A 110 21.90 -19.14 32.16
CA ARG A 110 22.53 -18.79 33.45
C ARG A 110 22.20 -19.77 34.59
N LEU A 111 21.45 -20.84 34.32
CA LEU A 111 21.25 -21.98 35.23
C LEU A 111 22.24 -23.10 34.89
#